data_AF-A0A0M3HL93-F1
#
_entry.id   AF-A0A0M3HL93-F1
#
_cell.length_a   1.000
_cell.length_b   1.000
_cell.length_c   1.000
_cell.angle_alpha   90.00
_cell.angle_beta   90.00
_cell.angle_gamma   90.00
#
_symmetry.space_group_name_H-M   'P 1'
#
loop_
_entity.id
_entity.type
_entity.pdbx_description
1 polymer ?
#
loop_
_entity_poly.entity_id
_entity_poly.type
_entity_poly.pdbx_seq_one_letter_code
_entity_poly.pdbx_strand_id
1 'polypeptide(L)'
;LQVFIRNQPNPRGKILVDEVPGKPKPKCYVCSEQREVIVRTNIELTTVRALEQKFLKGILNMVAPDVMIPMSGNLIVSSEEGETDS
;
A
#
# COMPACT_ATOMS: atom_id res chain seq x y z
N LEU A 1 19.10 1.31 14.66
CA LEU A 1 19.06 -0.06 15.22
C LEU A 1 17.60 -0.47 15.31
N GLN A 2 17.25 -1.67 14.88
CA GLN A 2 15.94 -2.24 15.16
C GLN A 2 16.07 -3.03 16.46
N VAL A 3 15.23 -2.75 17.47
CA VAL A 3 15.31 -3.40 18.77
C VAL A 3 14.02 -4.17 19.02
N PHE A 4 14.15 -5.45 19.34
CA PHE A 4 13.05 -6.34 19.64
C PHE A 4 13.06 -6.74 21.11
N ILE A 5 11.89 -6.81 21.72
CA ILE A 5 11.71 -7.30 23.09
C ILE A 5 11.24 -8.75 23.00
N ARG A 6 11.85 -9.65 23.79
CA ARG A 6 11.40 -11.04 23.94
C ARG A 6 10.85 -11.30 25.34
N ASN A 7 9.84 -12.15 25.44
CA ASN A 7 9.28 -12.55 26.74
C ASN A 7 10.22 -13.45 27.55
N GLN A 8 11.18 -14.11 26.90
CA GLN A 8 12.24 -14.90 27.54
C GLN A 8 13.58 -14.60 26.85
N PRO A 9 14.72 -14.77 27.55
CA PRO A 9 16.03 -14.59 26.95
C PRO A 9 16.22 -15.46 25.71
N ASN A 10 16.82 -14.91 24.65
CA ASN A 10 17.23 -15.71 23.50
C ASN A 10 18.40 -16.66 23.89
N PRO A 11 18.86 -17.57 23.01
CA PRO A 11 20.01 -18.44 23.30
C PRO A 11 21.32 -17.71 23.63
N ARG A 12 21.38 -16.39 23.43
CA ARG A 12 22.49 -15.50 23.79
C ARG A 12 22.23 -14.74 25.10
N GLY A 13 21.19 -15.08 25.85
CA GLY A 13 20.82 -14.44 27.11
C GLY A 13 20.20 -13.05 27.00
N LYS A 14 19.85 -12.58 25.79
CA LYS A 14 19.30 -11.24 25.57
C LYS A 14 17.77 -11.23 25.55
N ILE A 15 17.18 -10.32 26.33
CA ILE A 15 15.75 -9.95 26.29
C ILE A 15 15.51 -8.83 25.27
N LEU A 16 16.39 -7.82 25.29
CA LEU A 16 16.45 -6.76 24.29
C LEU A 16 17.44 -7.20 23.20
N VAL A 17 16.91 -7.51 22.02
CA VAL A 17 17.69 -7.98 20.88
C VAL A 17 17.83 -6.84 19.88
N ASP A 18 19.06 -6.40 19.69
CA ASP A 18 19.46 -5.42 18.70
C ASP A 18 19.76 -6.09 17.35
N GLU A 19 19.21 -5.53 16.27
CA GLU A 19 19.46 -5.95 14.90
C GLU A 19 19.80 -4.75 14.00
N VAL A 20 20.67 -4.99 13.03
CA VAL A 20 20.97 -4.02 11.98
C VAL A 20 19.75 -3.90 11.06
N PRO A 21 19.20 -2.70 10.84
CA PRO A 21 18.05 -2.53 9.96
C PRO A 21 18.33 -3.06 8.55
N GLY A 22 17.34 -3.74 7.98
CA GLY A 22 17.42 -4.21 6.60
C GLY A 22 17.50 -3.04 5.60
N LYS A 23 18.12 -3.29 4.44
CA LYS A 23 18.06 -2.38 3.29
C LYS A 23 16.62 -2.30 2.73
N PRO A 24 16.26 -1.20 2.04
CA PRO A 24 14.98 -1.11 1.32
C PRO A 24 14.75 -2.31 0.42
N LYS A 25 13.50 -2.81 0.38
CA LYS A 25 13.14 -3.96 -0.45
C LYS A 25 13.02 -3.51 -1.92
N PRO A 26 13.76 -4.12 -2.86
CA PRO A 26 13.74 -3.69 -4.27
C PRO A 26 12.37 -3.77 -4.95
N LYS A 27 11.48 -4.64 -4.45
CA LYS A 27 10.12 -4.85 -4.97
C LYS A 27 9.03 -4.27 -4.06
N CYS A 28 9.37 -3.38 -3.13
CA CYS A 28 8.37 -2.74 -2.27
C CYS A 28 7.47 -1.83 -3.11
N TYR A 29 6.16 -2.08 -3.11
CA TYR A 29 5.20 -1.24 -3.84
C TYR A 29 5.12 0.22 -3.32
N VAL A 30 5.72 0.50 -2.15
CA VAL A 30 5.77 1.86 -1.57
C VAL A 30 7.09 2.56 -1.89
N CYS A 31 8.23 1.95 -1.54
CA CYS A 31 9.54 2.63 -1.55
C CYS A 31 10.50 2.21 -2.67
N SER A 32 10.13 1.25 -3.53
CA SER A 32 10.94 0.94 -4.72
C SER A 32 10.85 2.05 -5.77
N GLU A 33 11.65 1.97 -6.83
CA GLU A 33 11.53 2.87 -7.99
C GLU A 33 10.33 2.49 -8.88
N GLN A 34 10.07 1.19 -9.08
CA GLN A 34 8.99 0.71 -9.96
C GLN A 34 7.59 0.91 -9.38
N ARG A 35 7.39 0.67 -8.07
CA ARG A 35 6.11 0.92 -7.34
C ARG A 35 4.85 0.37 -8.03
N GLU A 36 4.91 -0.85 -8.53
CA GLU A 36 3.78 -1.49 -9.23
C GLU A 36 3.13 -2.59 -8.39
N VAL A 37 1.81 -2.73 -8.56
CA VAL A 37 1.00 -3.83 -7.99
C VAL A 37 0.06 -4.38 -9.06
N ILE A 38 -0.32 -5.66 -8.91
CA ILE A 38 -1.29 -6.32 -9.78
C ILE A 38 -2.52 -6.65 -8.96
N VAL A 39 -3.68 -6.15 -9.39
CA VAL A 39 -4.98 -6.43 -8.78
C VAL A 39 -5.76 -7.37 -9.69
N ARG A 40 -6.28 -8.46 -9.13
CA ARG A 40 -7.20 -9.38 -9.81
C ARG A 40 -8.57 -9.22 -9.19
N THR A 41 -9.56 -8.81 -9.99
CA THR A 41 -10.93 -8.62 -9.55
C THR A 41 -11.91 -8.94 -10.69
N ASN A 42 -13.18 -9.16 -10.36
CA ASN A 42 -14.23 -9.27 -11.36
C ASN A 42 -14.67 -7.85 -11.80
N ILE A 43 -14.38 -7.49 -13.04
CA ILE A 43 -14.66 -6.16 -13.60
C ILE A 43 -16.17 -5.86 -13.75
N GLU A 44 -17.02 -6.88 -13.83
CA GLU A 44 -18.47 -6.71 -13.93
C GLU A 44 -19.12 -6.42 -12.58
N LEU A 45 -18.49 -6.87 -11.48
CA LEU A 45 -19.01 -6.71 -10.12
C LEU A 45 -18.32 -5.59 -9.34
N THR A 46 -17.10 -5.20 -9.74
CA THR A 46 -16.32 -4.20 -9.01
C THR A 46 -16.71 -2.81 -9.47
N THR A 47 -17.29 -2.03 -8.57
CA THR A 47 -17.60 -0.62 -8.83
C THR A 47 -16.40 0.30 -8.62
N VAL A 48 -16.42 1.48 -9.22
CA VAL A 48 -15.40 2.53 -8.99
C VAL A 48 -15.28 2.89 -7.51
N ARG A 49 -16.43 3.04 -6.82
CA ARG A 49 -16.47 3.26 -5.36
C ARG A 49 -15.79 2.12 -4.59
N ALA A 50 -15.97 0.88 -5.01
CA ALA A 50 -15.30 -0.24 -4.36
C ALA A 50 -13.78 -0.17 -4.59
N LEU A 51 -13.34 0.12 -5.83
CA LEU A 51 -11.93 0.34 -6.17
C LEU A 51 -11.29 1.39 -5.25
N GLU A 52 -11.91 2.57 -5.14
CA GLU A 52 -11.42 3.65 -4.28
C GLU A 52 -11.38 3.23 -2.80
N GLN A 53 -12.53 2.85 -2.23
CA GLN A 53 -12.67 2.70 -0.78
C GLN A 53 -12.02 1.42 -0.26
N LYS A 54 -12.19 0.30 -0.96
CA LYS A 54 -11.71 -1.00 -0.48
C LYS A 54 -10.28 -1.28 -0.91
N PHE A 55 -9.91 -0.95 -2.14
CA PHE A 55 -8.58 -1.30 -2.65
C PHE A 55 -7.57 -0.19 -2.38
N LEU A 56 -7.82 1.03 -2.88
CA LEU A 56 -6.85 2.12 -2.77
C LEU A 56 -6.72 2.64 -1.34
N LYS A 57 -7.85 3.01 -0.71
CA LYS A 57 -7.86 3.48 0.68
C LYS A 57 -7.72 2.32 1.67
N GLY A 58 -8.47 1.24 1.48
CA GLY A 58 -8.49 0.11 2.43
C GLY A 58 -7.25 -0.79 2.42
N ILE A 59 -6.73 -1.17 1.25
CA ILE A 59 -5.59 -2.12 1.14
C ILE A 59 -4.27 -1.36 0.97
N LEU A 60 -4.23 -0.37 0.08
CA LEU A 60 -3.00 0.38 -0.22
C LEU A 60 -2.78 1.58 0.72
N ASN A 61 -3.72 1.86 1.63
CA ASN A 61 -3.65 2.96 2.61
C ASN A 61 -3.44 4.34 1.99
N MET A 62 -4.00 4.58 0.80
CA MET A 62 -4.05 5.92 0.21
C MET A 62 -5.04 6.79 0.98
N VAL A 63 -4.73 8.08 1.17
CA VAL A 63 -5.60 9.00 1.90
C VAL A 63 -6.64 9.63 0.96
N ALA A 64 -6.18 10.25 -0.12
CA ALA A 64 -7.00 10.89 -1.14
C ALA A 64 -6.39 10.56 -2.52
N PRO A 65 -6.83 9.46 -3.17
CA PRO A 65 -6.21 9.00 -4.41
C PRO A 65 -6.84 9.64 -5.65
N ASP A 66 -6.00 10.08 -6.58
CA ASP A 66 -6.39 10.37 -7.97
C ASP A 66 -6.01 9.18 -8.86
N VAL A 67 -6.91 8.77 -9.75
CA VAL A 67 -6.71 7.59 -10.60
C VAL A 67 -7.05 7.91 -12.05
N MET A 68 -6.08 7.66 -12.94
CA MET A 68 -6.20 7.88 -14.36
C MET A 68 -5.82 6.61 -15.15
N ILE A 69 -6.52 6.34 -16.25
CA ILE A 69 -6.11 5.30 -17.20
C ILE A 69 -4.92 5.83 -18.03
N PRO A 70 -3.72 5.21 -18.00
CA PRO A 70 -2.51 5.77 -18.60
C PRO A 70 -2.60 6.09 -20.10
N MET A 71 -3.37 5.31 -20.88
CA MET A 71 -3.45 5.47 -22.32
C MET A 71 -4.54 6.44 -22.79
N SER A 72 -5.69 6.49 -22.10
CA SER A 72 -6.79 7.37 -22.49
C SER A 72 -6.73 8.73 -21.80
N GLY A 73 -6.05 8.83 -20.65
CA GLY A 73 -6.06 10.04 -19.82
C GLY A 73 -7.38 10.23 -19.05
N ASN A 74 -8.29 9.26 -19.08
CA ASN A 74 -9.57 9.37 -18.39
C ASN A 74 -9.36 9.29 -16.87
N LEU A 75 -9.81 10.33 -16.16
CA LEU A 75 -9.91 10.37 -14.71
C LEU A 75 -11.08 9.50 -14.24
N ILE A 76 -10.84 8.62 -13.28
CA ILE A 76 -11.83 7.68 -12.73
C ILE A 76 -12.16 8.00 -11.27
N VAL A 77 -11.14 8.40 -10.51
CA VAL A 77 -11.28 8.79 -9.11
C VAL A 77 -10.55 10.12 -8.96
N SER A 78 -11.22 11.11 -8.37
CA SER A 78 -10.63 12.38 -7.98
C SER A 78 -10.59 12.49 -6.45
N SER A 79 -9.54 13.12 -5.95
CA SER A 79 -9.43 13.54 -4.56
C SER A 79 -10.26 14.80 -4.25
N GLU A 80 -10.65 15.55 -5.27
CA GLU A 80 -11.49 16.75 -5.15
C GLU A 80 -12.98 16.39 -5.15
N GLU A 81 -13.71 16.90 -4.15
CA GLU A 81 -15.13 16.62 -3.96
C GLU A 81 -15.97 17.17 -5.14
N GLY A 82 -16.91 16.38 -5.65
CA GLY A 82 -17.79 16.77 -6.75
C GLY A 82 -17.26 16.50 -8.17
N GLU A 83 -15.99 16.13 -8.36
CA GLU A 83 -15.44 15.88 -9.70
C GLU A 83 -15.80 14.49 -10.27
N THR A 84 -15.94 13.48 -9.41
CA THR A 84 -16.18 12.08 -9.81
C THR A 84 -17.36 11.41 -9.10
N ASP A 85 -18.30 12.20 -8.58
CA ASP A 85 -19.46 11.71 -7.79
C ASP A 85 -20.66 11.24 -8.63
N SER A 86 -20.53 11.27 -9.96
CA SER A 86 -21.59 10.94 -10.93
C SER A 86 -21.62 9.47 -11.33
#